data_AF-A0A1G8D2Y3-F1
#
_entry.id   AF-A0A1G8D2Y3-F1
#
_cell.length_a   1.000
_cell.length_b   1.000
_cell.length_c   1.000
_cell.angle_alpha   90.00
_cell.angle_beta   90.00
_cell.angle_gamma   90.00
#
_symmetry.space_group_name_H-M   'P 1'
#
loop_
_entity.id
_entity.type
_entity.pdbx_description
1 polymer ?
#
loop_
_entity_poly.entity_id
_entity_poly.type
_entity_poly.pdbx_seq_one_letter_code
_entity_poly.pdbx_strand_id
1 'polypeptide(L)'
;MVDFKRVSELIPVHSGLQVCISDCKPIQVLQWQCQDEPTADLERGVYTTNPLHISKAINFVHLAKETCSDLVLTPEYSFPCEVLDSVVENHELWPERGSLWCLCMQGYARQEFAKKLEQWTRNDTLIIRSAFEQILGRYFVDALIYLFILDDGRLCILPQLKTTPMAERWNDHEVRGLCTSDLIYIFDLYGNSDDQNRFLSILCSDALSVKAQDILDHTKGKQLIVFHAQLNPEPRHSDFQLFRSSFFDLNAGRDIRLISLNWAEGTKIDNQMFSKPWSAFYKKSYRGQVPEQELRARNHDRGTYYTLHHYTEIWYSDREEHCKRFDINKGFQWGASYPAITHDEPITHDYFLYSPADSSWKPVLKENHHPSLVELIDSHGSDYDFPLGASPHDSDAFFGLCFGHFLEGELSADDNELVTRLFSGSDQESDQKRRSKAIQYKKLIQLIKKQEFPPELGNLIDNHILYLDSATAEEKNKYGNVYPKNVAPDQRSPSSSALFIISGCTTRDEVEEQIDMLSKKLHPNLHNRVVIYYFSPETERYECFAEHLMQTRIDKATYSKPLSSIKG
;
A
#
# COMPACT_ATOMS: atom_id res chain seq x y z
N MET A 1 -24.43 -19.77 1.95
CA MET A 1 -24.36 -18.85 3.11
C MET A 1 -23.13 -19.30 3.87
N VAL A 2 -22.19 -18.40 4.13
CA VAL A 2 -20.96 -18.76 4.84
C VAL A 2 -21.25 -18.82 6.34
N ASP A 3 -20.76 -19.85 7.01
CA ASP A 3 -20.79 -20.06 8.45
C ASP A 3 -19.49 -19.53 9.09
N PHE A 4 -19.64 -18.77 10.16
CA PHE A 4 -18.52 -18.18 10.90
C PHE A 4 -18.33 -18.93 12.21
N LYS A 5 -17.20 -19.60 12.35
CA LYS A 5 -16.92 -20.44 13.52
C LYS A 5 -15.79 -19.90 14.36
N ARG A 6 -16.01 -19.80 15.67
CA ARG A 6 -14.97 -19.37 16.62
C ARG A 6 -13.97 -20.49 16.85
N VAL A 7 -12.68 -20.17 16.81
CA VAL A 7 -11.63 -21.17 17.02
C VAL A 7 -11.65 -21.69 18.46
N SER A 8 -12.02 -20.85 19.43
CA SER A 8 -12.16 -21.26 20.84
C SER A 8 -13.17 -22.38 21.08
N GLU A 9 -14.13 -22.58 20.17
CA GLU A 9 -15.13 -23.66 20.24
C GLU A 9 -14.60 -24.99 19.69
N LEU A 10 -13.44 -24.98 19.02
CA LEU A 10 -12.87 -26.11 18.28
C LEU A 10 -11.67 -26.74 18.99
N ILE A 11 -11.05 -26.03 19.92
CA ILE A 11 -9.80 -26.43 20.57
C ILE A 11 -9.94 -26.41 22.10
N PRO A 12 -9.04 -27.07 22.84
CA PRO A 12 -8.93 -26.86 24.29
C PRO A 12 -8.65 -25.39 24.64
N VAL A 13 -8.87 -25.04 25.91
CA VAL A 13 -8.53 -23.71 26.43
C VAL A 13 -7.07 -23.37 26.09
N HIS A 14 -6.86 -22.13 25.65
CA HIS A 14 -5.60 -21.66 25.09
C HIS A 14 -5.20 -20.32 25.71
N SER A 15 -3.92 -20.15 26.04
CA SER A 15 -3.35 -18.95 26.66
C SER A 15 -3.39 -17.70 25.77
N GLY A 16 -3.67 -17.89 24.49
CA GLY A 16 -3.96 -16.85 23.51
C GLY A 16 -2.94 -16.77 22.39
N LEU A 17 -3.33 -16.10 21.31
CA LEU A 17 -2.41 -15.76 20.21
C LEU A 17 -2.11 -14.27 20.27
N GLN A 18 -0.88 -13.85 19.93
CA GLN A 18 -0.48 -12.45 20.02
C GLN A 18 -1.39 -11.54 19.20
N VAL A 19 -1.90 -12.01 18.06
CA VAL A 19 -2.87 -11.29 17.22
C VAL A 19 -4.24 -11.05 17.90
N CYS A 20 -4.59 -11.85 18.92
CA CYS A 20 -5.86 -11.79 19.65
C CYS A 20 -5.76 -11.18 21.07
N ILE A 21 -4.57 -11.19 21.68
CA ILE A 21 -4.34 -10.68 23.05
C ILE A 21 -4.45 -9.14 23.07
N SER A 22 -5.07 -8.55 24.09
CA SER A 22 -5.24 -7.08 24.21
C SER A 22 -4.14 -6.37 25.01
N ASP A 23 -2.88 -6.68 24.77
CA ASP A 23 -1.76 -5.95 25.39
C ASP A 23 -1.35 -4.71 24.56
N CYS A 24 -0.33 -3.99 25.03
CA CYS A 24 0.28 -2.87 24.30
C CYS A 24 1.38 -3.31 23.32
N LYS A 25 1.70 -4.61 23.22
CA LYS A 25 2.78 -5.10 22.36
C LYS A 25 2.24 -5.14 20.91
N PRO A 26 2.92 -4.49 19.94
CA PRO A 26 2.54 -4.59 18.54
C PRO A 26 2.63 -6.03 18.04
N ILE A 27 1.96 -6.30 16.94
CA ILE A 27 2.05 -7.58 16.23
C ILE A 27 3.15 -7.44 15.20
N GLN A 28 4.18 -8.28 15.31
CA GLN A 28 5.20 -8.39 14.29
C GLN A 28 4.69 -9.31 13.17
N VAL A 29 4.48 -8.73 12.00
CA VAL A 29 4.05 -9.42 10.79
C VAL A 29 5.25 -9.72 9.91
N LEU A 30 5.35 -10.96 9.45
CA LEU A 30 6.23 -11.37 8.36
C LEU A 30 5.40 -11.89 7.20
N GLN A 31 5.56 -11.29 6.03
CA GLN A 31 4.87 -11.73 4.82
C GLN A 31 5.86 -12.05 3.70
N TRP A 32 5.50 -13.00 2.83
CA TRP A 32 6.22 -13.28 1.58
C TRP A 32 5.34 -12.97 0.39
N GLN A 33 5.68 -11.93 -0.37
CA GLN A 33 5.10 -11.68 -1.70
C GLN A 33 5.94 -12.46 -2.72
N CYS A 34 5.45 -13.62 -3.14
CA CYS A 34 6.20 -14.54 -4.00
C CYS A 34 6.06 -14.24 -5.49
N GLN A 35 7.02 -14.70 -6.29
CA GLN A 35 6.97 -14.67 -7.76
C GLN A 35 7.44 -16.00 -8.32
N ASP A 36 6.66 -16.59 -9.22
CA ASP A 36 7.04 -17.78 -9.98
C ASP A 36 6.20 -17.90 -11.27
N GLU A 37 6.40 -18.98 -12.01
CA GLU A 37 5.53 -19.40 -13.13
C GLU A 37 4.79 -20.70 -12.81
N PRO A 38 3.79 -20.71 -11.90
CA PRO A 38 3.07 -21.93 -11.57
C PRO A 38 2.14 -22.36 -12.70
N THR A 39 1.81 -23.65 -12.70
CA THR A 39 0.88 -24.26 -13.64
C THR A 39 -0.50 -24.38 -13.01
N ALA A 40 -1.56 -24.11 -13.78
CA ALA A 40 -2.92 -24.42 -13.39
C ALA A 40 -3.36 -25.77 -13.97
N ASP A 41 -3.89 -26.65 -13.12
CA ASP A 41 -4.40 -27.96 -13.51
C ASP A 41 -5.83 -28.18 -12.99
N LEU A 42 -6.64 -28.91 -13.76
CA LEU A 42 -8.04 -29.16 -13.41
C LEU A 42 -8.20 -30.12 -12.22
N GLU A 43 -7.24 -31.04 -12.03
CA GLU A 43 -7.30 -32.06 -10.99
C GLU A 43 -6.56 -31.66 -9.71
N ARG A 44 -5.55 -30.80 -9.85
CA ARG A 44 -4.67 -30.37 -8.76
C ARG A 44 -4.81 -28.90 -8.36
N GLY A 45 -5.32 -28.02 -9.23
CA GLY A 45 -5.33 -26.58 -9.00
C GLY A 45 -4.00 -25.92 -9.40
N VAL A 46 -3.69 -24.77 -8.82
CA VAL A 46 -2.45 -24.02 -9.13
C VAL A 46 -1.29 -24.55 -8.29
N TYR A 47 -0.19 -24.96 -8.93
CA TYR A 47 1.00 -25.45 -8.23
C TYR A 47 2.27 -25.18 -9.03
N THR A 48 3.42 -25.21 -8.35
CA THR A 48 4.75 -25.15 -8.96
C THR A 48 5.64 -26.25 -8.40
N THR A 49 6.47 -26.83 -9.25
CA THR A 49 7.55 -27.76 -8.87
C THR A 49 8.93 -27.09 -9.03
N ASN A 50 8.98 -25.77 -9.15
CA ASN A 50 10.22 -25.03 -9.31
C ASN A 50 11.09 -25.17 -8.02
N PRO A 51 12.27 -25.80 -8.11
CA PRO A 51 13.13 -25.99 -6.94
C PRO A 51 13.55 -24.67 -6.27
N LEU A 52 13.65 -23.58 -7.04
CA LEU A 52 13.97 -22.26 -6.48
C LEU A 52 12.82 -21.72 -5.62
N HIS A 53 11.57 -21.88 -6.05
CA HIS A 53 10.40 -21.48 -5.27
C HIS A 53 10.28 -22.29 -3.98
N ILE A 54 10.53 -23.60 -4.05
CA ILE A 54 10.60 -24.48 -2.88
C ILE A 54 11.71 -24.02 -1.93
N SER A 55 12.91 -23.75 -2.45
CA SER A 55 14.05 -23.28 -1.65
C SER A 55 13.75 -21.94 -0.96
N LYS A 56 13.08 -21.01 -1.65
CA LYS A 56 12.61 -19.74 -1.08
C LYS A 56 11.61 -19.95 0.06
N ALA A 57 10.66 -20.88 -0.10
CA ALA A 57 9.68 -21.22 0.94
C ALA A 57 10.33 -21.85 2.18
N ILE A 58 11.30 -22.76 2.01
CA ILE A 58 12.09 -23.32 3.12
C ILE A 58 12.79 -22.19 3.89
N ASN A 59 13.45 -21.28 3.16
CA ASN A 59 14.15 -20.16 3.78
C ASN A 59 13.22 -19.13 4.40
N PHE A 60 11.98 -19.01 3.91
CA PHE A 60 10.96 -18.18 4.54
C PHE A 60 10.54 -18.74 5.90
N VAL A 61 10.42 -20.07 6.04
CA VAL A 61 10.18 -20.72 7.34
C VAL A 61 11.33 -20.45 8.30
N HIS A 62 12.58 -20.57 7.85
CA HIS A 62 13.73 -20.22 8.67
C HIS A 62 13.72 -18.75 9.08
N LEU A 63 13.42 -17.84 8.16
CA LEU A 63 13.29 -16.41 8.46
C LEU A 63 12.18 -16.14 9.48
N ALA A 64 11.03 -16.84 9.39
CA ALA A 64 9.95 -16.73 10.36
C ALA A 64 10.39 -17.15 11.78
N LYS A 65 11.21 -18.20 11.88
CA LYS A 65 11.83 -18.66 13.14
C LYS A 65 12.86 -17.67 13.66
N GLU A 66 13.77 -17.20 12.81
CA GLU A 66 14.84 -16.25 13.18
C GLU A 66 14.29 -14.92 13.67
N THR A 67 13.19 -14.46 13.08
CA THR A 67 12.55 -13.18 13.43
C THR A 67 11.61 -13.31 14.63
N CYS A 68 11.22 -14.53 15.02
CA CYS A 68 10.19 -14.79 16.04
C CYS A 68 8.87 -14.05 15.73
N SER A 69 8.45 -14.06 14.47
CA SER A 69 7.28 -13.30 14.02
C SER A 69 5.97 -13.79 14.66
N ASP A 70 5.13 -12.85 15.06
CA ASP A 70 3.85 -13.12 15.73
C ASP A 70 2.77 -13.55 14.71
N LEU A 71 2.82 -13.01 13.48
CA LEU A 71 1.91 -13.34 12.38
C LEU A 71 2.71 -13.58 11.10
N VAL A 72 2.56 -14.76 10.49
CA VAL A 72 3.27 -15.14 9.26
C VAL A 72 2.28 -15.36 8.13
N LEU A 73 2.48 -14.72 6.98
CA LEU A 73 1.49 -14.64 5.89
C LEU A 73 2.09 -15.04 4.53
N THR A 74 1.36 -15.83 3.74
CA THR A 74 1.68 -16.13 2.33
C THR A 74 0.44 -15.97 1.43
N PRO A 75 0.61 -15.60 0.14
CA PRO A 75 -0.51 -15.38 -0.78
C PRO A 75 -1.16 -16.70 -1.18
N GLU A 76 -2.37 -16.65 -1.74
CA GLU A 76 -3.12 -17.80 -2.25
C GLU A 76 -2.25 -18.67 -3.19
N TYR A 77 -2.37 -20.00 -3.14
CA TYR A 77 -1.61 -20.94 -3.97
C TYR A 77 -0.06 -20.89 -3.89
N SER A 78 0.51 -20.21 -2.90
CA SER A 78 1.97 -19.96 -2.89
C SER A 78 2.80 -21.01 -2.18
N PHE A 79 2.29 -21.62 -1.12
CA PHE A 79 3.12 -22.37 -0.18
C PHE A 79 3.23 -23.85 -0.57
N PRO A 80 4.45 -24.39 -0.80
CA PRO A 80 4.61 -25.76 -1.25
C PRO A 80 4.26 -26.80 -0.19
N CYS A 81 3.56 -27.86 -0.60
CA CYS A 81 3.13 -28.92 0.33
C CYS A 81 4.29 -29.66 0.99
N GLU A 82 5.37 -29.91 0.27
CA GLU A 82 6.56 -30.58 0.80
C GLU A 82 7.28 -29.76 1.87
N VAL A 83 7.18 -28.44 1.81
CA VAL A 83 7.72 -27.56 2.85
C VAL A 83 6.80 -27.58 4.06
N LEU A 84 5.48 -27.57 3.88
CA LEU A 84 4.54 -27.74 5.00
C LEU A 84 4.71 -29.10 5.70
N ASP A 85 4.88 -30.19 4.93
CA ASP A 85 5.19 -31.51 5.50
C ASP A 85 6.43 -31.43 6.40
N SER A 86 7.50 -30.79 5.92
CA SER A 86 8.73 -30.59 6.70
C SER A 86 8.47 -29.81 8.00
N VAL A 87 7.63 -28.77 7.96
CA VAL A 87 7.23 -28.00 9.15
C VAL A 87 6.44 -28.87 10.13
N VAL A 88 5.44 -29.62 9.68
CA VAL A 88 4.63 -30.47 10.56
C VAL A 88 5.47 -31.57 11.21
N GLU A 89 6.43 -32.13 10.47
CA GLU A 89 7.25 -33.25 10.93
C GLU A 89 8.44 -32.85 11.82
N ASN A 90 8.87 -31.59 11.78
CA ASN A 90 10.03 -31.11 12.53
C ASN A 90 9.64 -30.04 13.57
N HIS A 91 9.73 -30.39 14.86
CA HIS A 91 9.44 -29.50 15.98
C HIS A 91 10.29 -28.22 15.97
N GLU A 92 11.51 -28.26 15.43
CA GLU A 92 12.37 -27.08 15.33
C GLU A 92 11.83 -26.02 14.37
N LEU A 93 10.98 -26.43 13.43
CA LEU A 93 10.35 -25.55 12.43
C LEU A 93 8.95 -25.08 12.86
N TRP A 94 8.46 -25.53 14.01
CA TRP A 94 7.14 -25.14 14.49
C TRP A 94 7.07 -23.64 14.83
N PRO A 95 5.89 -23.00 14.72
CA PRO A 95 5.69 -21.64 15.20
C PRO A 95 6.11 -21.47 16.67
N GLU A 96 6.53 -20.27 17.04
CA GLU A 96 6.71 -19.93 18.45
C GLU A 96 5.36 -19.92 19.19
N ARG A 97 5.39 -20.13 20.51
CA ARG A 97 4.18 -20.03 21.33
C ARG A 97 3.58 -18.63 21.22
N GLY A 98 2.28 -18.57 20.92
CA GLY A 98 1.54 -17.33 20.72
C GLY A 98 1.56 -16.80 19.28
N SER A 99 2.41 -17.34 18.40
CA SER A 99 2.42 -16.98 16.98
C SER A 99 1.32 -17.69 16.19
N LEU A 100 0.84 -17.04 15.14
CA LEU A 100 -0.09 -17.61 14.16
C LEU A 100 0.54 -17.58 12.77
N TRP A 101 0.74 -18.75 12.16
CA TRP A 101 1.17 -18.84 10.77
C TRP A 101 -0.02 -19.13 9.88
N CYS A 102 -0.18 -18.34 8.82
CA CYS A 102 -1.23 -18.39 7.82
C CYS A 102 -0.58 -18.75 6.47
N LEU A 103 -0.47 -20.05 6.18
CA LEU A 103 0.22 -20.56 5.01
C LEU A 103 -0.79 -21.01 3.94
N CYS A 104 -0.96 -20.20 2.91
CA CYS A 104 -1.82 -20.51 1.77
C CYS A 104 -1.12 -21.51 0.84
N MET A 105 -1.64 -22.72 0.80
CA MET A 105 -1.05 -23.86 0.11
C MET A 105 -1.24 -23.77 -1.40
N GLN A 106 -0.29 -24.32 -2.14
CA GLN A 106 -0.54 -24.75 -3.51
C GLN A 106 -1.76 -25.68 -3.59
N GLY A 107 -2.38 -25.71 -4.77
CA GLY A 107 -3.51 -26.57 -5.07
C GLY A 107 -3.16 -28.03 -4.81
N TYR A 108 -4.14 -28.74 -4.23
CA TYR A 108 -3.94 -30.12 -3.83
C TYR A 108 -5.14 -30.99 -4.19
N ALA A 109 -4.91 -32.13 -4.83
CA ALA A 109 -5.99 -33.05 -5.18
C ALA A 109 -6.73 -33.49 -3.90
N ARG A 110 -8.06 -33.49 -3.92
CA ARG A 110 -8.92 -33.72 -2.74
C ARG A 110 -8.58 -35.01 -2.00
N GLN A 111 -8.37 -36.10 -2.74
CA GLN A 111 -8.05 -37.40 -2.15
C GLN A 111 -6.67 -37.43 -1.51
N GLU A 112 -5.71 -36.73 -2.12
CA GLU A 112 -4.38 -36.61 -1.54
C GLU A 112 -4.44 -35.74 -0.29
N PHE A 113 -5.22 -34.66 -0.30
CA PHE A 113 -5.36 -33.76 0.85
C PHE A 113 -5.95 -34.52 2.05
N ALA A 114 -6.97 -35.36 1.81
CA ALA A 114 -7.50 -36.25 2.83
C ALA A 114 -6.40 -37.14 3.44
N LYS A 115 -5.56 -37.76 2.61
CA LYS A 115 -4.44 -38.59 3.07
C LYS A 115 -3.42 -37.76 3.87
N LYS A 116 -3.17 -36.51 3.48
CA LYS A 116 -2.29 -35.60 4.22
C LYS A 116 -2.82 -35.29 5.61
N LEU A 117 -4.11 -34.98 5.74
CA LEU A 117 -4.73 -34.80 7.06
C LEU A 117 -4.59 -36.05 7.93
N GLU A 118 -4.71 -37.26 7.37
CA GLU A 118 -4.42 -38.49 8.12
C GLU A 118 -2.95 -38.62 8.51
N GLN A 119 -2.02 -38.33 7.60
CA GLN A 119 -0.57 -38.41 7.86
C GLN A 119 -0.09 -37.44 8.95
N TRP A 120 -0.69 -36.25 8.99
CA TRP A 120 -0.41 -35.25 10.02
C TRP A 120 -1.05 -35.59 11.37
N THR A 121 -2.00 -36.54 11.43
CA THR A 121 -2.66 -36.93 12.69
C THR A 121 -1.71 -37.77 13.52
N ARG A 122 -1.12 -37.15 14.55
CA ARG A 122 -0.10 -37.74 15.44
C ARG A 122 -0.42 -37.38 16.89
N ASN A 123 0.33 -37.96 17.84
CA ASN A 123 0.12 -37.69 19.27
C ASN A 123 0.44 -36.24 19.67
N ASP A 124 1.31 -35.59 18.91
CA ASP A 124 1.85 -34.25 19.12
C ASP A 124 1.16 -33.18 18.25
N THR A 125 0.11 -33.54 17.52
CA THR A 125 -0.67 -32.62 16.68
C THR A 125 -2.17 -32.63 17.05
N LEU A 126 -2.86 -31.55 16.71
CA LEU A 126 -4.32 -31.46 16.71
C LEU A 126 -4.78 -30.95 15.34
N ILE A 127 -5.59 -31.72 14.63
CA ILE A 127 -6.11 -31.32 13.32
C ILE A 127 -7.60 -31.01 13.43
N ILE A 128 -7.97 -29.79 13.02
CA ILE A 128 -9.35 -29.35 12.97
C ILE A 128 -9.91 -29.60 11.57
N ARG A 129 -10.81 -30.58 11.44
CA ARG A 129 -11.25 -31.09 10.13
C ARG A 129 -12.56 -30.49 9.63
N SER A 130 -13.18 -29.58 10.39
CA SER A 130 -14.55 -29.09 10.12
C SER A 130 -14.74 -28.53 8.71
N ALA A 131 -13.78 -27.79 8.16
CA ALA A 131 -13.86 -27.27 6.80
C ALA A 131 -13.81 -28.37 5.73
N PHE A 132 -12.95 -29.37 5.93
CA PHE A 132 -12.81 -30.50 5.01
C PHE A 132 -14.01 -31.45 5.06
N GLU A 133 -14.61 -31.62 6.23
CA GLU A 133 -15.81 -32.44 6.42
C GLU A 133 -17.05 -31.83 5.73
N GLN A 134 -17.06 -30.51 5.52
CA GLN A 134 -18.13 -29.75 4.87
C GLN A 134 -17.81 -29.38 3.42
N ILE A 135 -16.89 -30.13 2.79
CA ILE A 135 -16.42 -29.79 1.45
C ILE A 135 -17.41 -30.20 0.35
N LEU A 136 -17.66 -29.28 -0.59
CA LEU A 136 -18.40 -29.48 -1.83
C LEU A 136 -17.42 -29.46 -3.01
N GLY A 137 -17.84 -29.94 -4.18
CA GLY A 137 -16.99 -29.94 -5.38
C GLY A 137 -16.20 -31.23 -5.61
N ARG A 138 -15.35 -31.23 -6.64
CA ARG A 138 -14.91 -32.46 -7.30
C ARG A 138 -13.44 -32.83 -7.13
N TYR A 139 -12.50 -31.97 -7.50
CA TYR A 139 -11.15 -32.45 -7.83
C TYR A 139 -10.07 -32.01 -6.85
N PHE A 140 -9.91 -30.72 -6.60
CA PHE A 140 -8.83 -30.20 -5.76
C PHE A 140 -9.33 -29.23 -4.70
N VAL A 141 -8.50 -28.95 -3.70
CA VAL A 141 -8.74 -27.94 -2.68
C VAL A 141 -7.77 -26.78 -2.84
N ASP A 142 -8.25 -25.59 -2.51
CA ASP A 142 -7.44 -24.42 -2.19
C ASP A 142 -7.58 -24.17 -0.70
N ALA A 143 -6.46 -24.21 0.02
CA ALA A 143 -6.44 -24.27 1.47
C ALA A 143 -5.45 -23.26 2.05
N LEU A 144 -5.94 -22.46 2.99
CA LEU A 144 -5.12 -21.77 3.97
C LEU A 144 -4.95 -22.67 5.19
N ILE A 145 -3.71 -22.98 5.54
CA ILE A 145 -3.38 -23.75 6.73
C ILE A 145 -2.93 -22.79 7.83
N TYR A 146 -3.70 -22.74 8.90
CA TYR A 146 -3.30 -22.09 10.12
C TYR A 146 -2.47 -23.05 10.98
N LEU A 147 -1.30 -22.60 11.43
CA LEU A 147 -0.43 -23.32 12.37
C LEU A 147 -0.17 -22.48 13.61
N PHE A 148 -0.32 -23.08 14.79
CA PHE A 148 0.04 -22.48 16.08
C PHE A 148 0.21 -23.55 17.16
N ILE A 149 0.96 -23.22 18.22
CA ILE A 149 1.23 -24.15 19.33
C ILE A 149 0.22 -23.99 20.45
N LEU A 150 -0.39 -25.10 20.86
CA LEU A 150 -1.32 -25.18 21.98
C LEU A 150 -0.60 -25.10 23.35
N ASP A 151 -1.37 -24.86 24.40
CA ASP A 151 -0.86 -24.82 25.78
C ASP A 151 -0.21 -26.14 26.22
N ASP A 152 -0.75 -27.27 25.76
CA ASP A 152 -0.21 -28.61 26.02
C ASP A 152 1.04 -28.94 25.17
N GLY A 153 1.49 -28.02 24.32
CA GLY A 153 2.67 -28.15 23.48
C GLY A 153 2.43 -28.82 22.12
N ARG A 154 1.20 -29.24 21.80
CA ARG A 154 0.89 -29.81 20.48
C ARG A 154 0.79 -28.72 19.40
N LEU A 155 1.11 -29.10 18.16
CA LEU A 155 0.86 -28.26 16.98
C LEU A 155 -0.61 -28.36 16.56
N CYS A 156 -1.32 -27.24 16.58
CA CYS A 156 -2.64 -27.14 15.97
C CYS A 156 -2.50 -26.87 14.46
N ILE A 157 -3.20 -27.67 13.66
CA ILE A 157 -3.27 -27.57 12.20
C ILE A 157 -4.74 -27.37 11.84
N LEU A 158 -5.08 -26.19 11.33
CA LEU A 158 -6.46 -25.82 11.04
C LEU A 158 -6.56 -25.36 9.58
N PRO A 159 -7.07 -26.22 8.68
CA PRO A 159 -7.36 -25.83 7.30
C PRO A 159 -8.64 -24.99 7.20
N GLN A 160 -8.57 -23.88 6.49
CA GLN A 160 -9.71 -23.16 5.92
C GLN A 160 -9.66 -23.33 4.39
N LEU A 161 -10.77 -23.76 3.82
CA LEU A 161 -10.87 -23.95 2.37
C LEU A 161 -11.55 -22.74 1.75
N LYS A 162 -11.14 -22.40 0.52
CA LYS A 162 -11.77 -21.33 -0.25
C LYS A 162 -13.27 -21.58 -0.40
N THR A 163 -14.05 -20.53 -0.20
CA THR A 163 -15.52 -20.63 -0.18
C THR A 163 -16.15 -20.44 -1.55
N THR A 164 -15.48 -19.68 -2.41
CA THR A 164 -16.02 -19.28 -3.70
C THR A 164 -14.94 -19.33 -4.79
N PRO A 165 -15.16 -20.09 -5.89
CA PRO A 165 -14.22 -20.11 -7.01
C PRO A 165 -14.19 -18.74 -7.70
N MET A 166 -13.03 -18.35 -8.20
CA MET A 166 -12.88 -17.22 -9.09
C MET A 166 -13.40 -17.61 -10.48
N ALA A 167 -14.42 -16.88 -10.94
CA ALA A 167 -15.16 -17.20 -12.17
C ALA A 167 -14.60 -16.53 -13.44
N GLU A 168 -13.40 -15.94 -13.38
CA GLU A 168 -12.76 -15.34 -14.54
C GLU A 168 -12.27 -16.39 -15.55
N ARG A 169 -12.21 -16.00 -16.83
CA ARG A 169 -11.91 -16.92 -17.94
C ARG A 169 -10.54 -17.60 -17.82
N TRP A 170 -9.54 -16.92 -17.28
CA TRP A 170 -8.21 -17.50 -17.07
C TRP A 170 -8.20 -18.55 -15.94
N ASN A 171 -9.26 -18.59 -15.12
CA ASN A 171 -9.38 -19.41 -13.93
C ASN A 171 -10.46 -20.51 -14.06
N ASP A 172 -10.73 -20.99 -15.29
CA ASP A 172 -11.74 -22.04 -15.59
C ASP A 172 -11.54 -23.33 -14.78
N HIS A 173 -10.29 -23.62 -14.38
CA HIS A 173 -9.97 -24.78 -13.55
C HIS A 173 -10.63 -24.71 -12.17
N GLU A 174 -10.77 -23.53 -11.54
CA GLU A 174 -11.48 -23.42 -10.27
C GLU A 174 -12.98 -23.65 -10.43
N VAL A 175 -13.61 -23.01 -11.42
CA VAL A 175 -15.06 -23.18 -11.68
C VAL A 175 -15.43 -24.64 -11.87
N ARG A 176 -14.54 -25.42 -12.52
CA ARG A 176 -14.80 -26.81 -12.89
C ARG A 176 -14.28 -27.83 -11.87
N GLY A 177 -13.28 -27.48 -11.08
CA GLY A 177 -12.52 -28.43 -10.27
C GLY A 177 -12.35 -28.09 -8.80
N LEU A 178 -12.45 -26.82 -8.40
CA LEU A 178 -12.26 -26.41 -7.02
C LEU A 178 -13.34 -27.02 -6.13
N CYS A 179 -12.88 -27.55 -5.00
CA CYS A 179 -13.72 -27.92 -3.90
C CYS A 179 -13.85 -26.74 -2.94
N THR A 180 -15.07 -26.43 -2.53
CA THR A 180 -15.37 -25.30 -1.65
C THR A 180 -15.84 -25.76 -0.28
N SER A 181 -15.63 -24.92 0.73
CA SER A 181 -16.29 -25.04 2.04
C SER A 181 -17.11 -23.77 2.30
N ASP A 182 -18.07 -23.81 3.20
CA ASP A 182 -18.80 -22.64 3.66
C ASP A 182 -18.29 -22.11 5.00
N LEU A 183 -17.12 -22.57 5.50
CA LEU A 183 -16.60 -22.16 6.80
C LEU A 183 -15.51 -21.09 6.72
N ILE A 184 -15.69 -20.03 7.52
CA ILE A 184 -14.65 -19.04 7.85
C ILE A 184 -14.44 -19.04 9.36
N TYR A 185 -13.17 -19.07 9.78
CA TYR A 185 -12.83 -19.09 11.19
C TYR A 185 -12.58 -17.68 11.73
N ILE A 186 -13.14 -17.40 12.90
CA ILE A 186 -12.87 -16.22 13.69
C ILE A 186 -11.93 -16.63 14.81
N PHE A 187 -10.69 -16.18 14.75
CA PHE A 187 -9.73 -16.32 15.83
C PHE A 187 -10.11 -15.38 16.96
N ASP A 188 -10.55 -15.98 18.05
CA ASP A 188 -10.95 -15.36 19.30
C ASP A 188 -10.17 -15.97 20.49
N LEU A 189 -8.99 -16.52 20.22
CA LEU A 189 -8.16 -17.22 21.19
C LEU A 189 -7.50 -16.21 22.13
N TYR A 190 -8.14 -16.02 23.27
CA TYR A 190 -7.71 -15.11 24.33
C TYR A 190 -7.36 -15.87 25.61
N GLY A 191 -6.35 -15.39 26.35
CA GLY A 191 -5.94 -15.97 27.63
C GLY A 191 -6.82 -15.59 28.84
N ASN A 192 -7.66 -14.55 28.73
CA ASN A 192 -8.63 -14.11 29.77
C ASN A 192 -9.89 -13.37 29.22
N SER A 193 -11.01 -13.38 29.96
CA SER A 193 -12.40 -13.04 29.54
C SER A 193 -12.68 -11.65 28.95
N ASP A 194 -11.71 -10.74 28.91
CA ASP A 194 -11.92 -9.31 28.59
C ASP A 194 -11.32 -8.88 27.22
N ASP A 195 -10.78 -9.82 26.42
CA ASP A 195 -10.07 -9.48 25.18
C ASP A 195 -10.97 -9.06 23.99
N GLN A 196 -10.52 -8.03 23.29
CA GLN A 196 -11.31 -7.32 22.27
C GLN A 196 -10.79 -7.50 20.84
N ASN A 197 -9.57 -8.00 20.63
CA ASN A 197 -9.02 -8.21 19.28
C ASN A 197 -9.49 -9.53 18.65
N ARG A 198 -9.70 -9.54 17.34
CA ARG A 198 -10.11 -10.69 16.52
C ARG A 198 -9.30 -10.74 15.24
N PHE A 199 -9.09 -11.94 14.72
CA PHE A 199 -8.44 -12.16 13.44
C PHE A 199 -9.25 -13.13 12.58
N LEU A 200 -9.25 -12.91 11.26
CA LEU A 200 -9.79 -13.86 10.28
C LEU A 200 -9.11 -13.66 8.93
N SER A 201 -9.25 -14.65 8.06
CA SER A 201 -8.75 -14.56 6.69
C SER A 201 -9.82 -14.81 5.64
N ILE A 202 -9.62 -14.22 4.46
CA ILE A 202 -10.44 -14.28 3.26
C ILE A 202 -9.51 -14.69 2.10
N LEU A 203 -9.94 -15.65 1.27
CA LEU A 203 -9.14 -16.15 0.14
C LEU A 203 -9.66 -15.58 -1.18
N CYS A 204 -8.92 -14.63 -1.73
CA CYS A 204 -9.09 -14.07 -3.07
C CYS A 204 -10.55 -13.73 -3.40
N SER A 205 -11.22 -14.55 -4.23
CA SER A 205 -12.63 -14.39 -4.64
C SER A 205 -13.66 -14.57 -3.53
N ASP A 206 -13.29 -15.08 -2.35
CA ASP A 206 -14.14 -15.04 -1.16
C ASP A 206 -14.59 -13.60 -0.85
N ALA A 207 -13.76 -12.60 -1.15
CA ALA A 207 -14.10 -11.18 -1.01
C ALA A 207 -15.28 -10.73 -1.89
N LEU A 208 -15.63 -11.50 -2.92
CA LEU A 208 -16.75 -11.21 -3.83
C LEU A 208 -18.08 -11.78 -3.33
N SER A 209 -18.04 -12.79 -2.46
CA SER A 209 -19.24 -13.48 -1.96
C SER A 209 -19.49 -13.24 -0.47
N VAL A 210 -18.44 -13.07 0.32
CA VAL A 210 -18.48 -12.75 1.74
C VAL A 210 -18.56 -11.23 1.89
N LYS A 211 -19.68 -10.74 2.40
CA LYS A 211 -19.83 -9.29 2.59
C LYS A 211 -19.07 -8.85 3.82
N ALA A 212 -18.39 -7.71 3.73
CA ALA A 212 -17.75 -7.07 4.88
C ALA A 212 -18.74 -6.90 6.05
N GLN A 213 -20.01 -6.57 5.77
CA GLN A 213 -21.04 -6.43 6.80
C GLN A 213 -21.28 -7.73 7.59
N ASP A 214 -21.28 -8.89 6.94
CA ASP A 214 -21.48 -10.17 7.61
C ASP A 214 -20.33 -10.42 8.60
N ILE A 215 -19.09 -10.09 8.21
CA ILE A 215 -17.91 -10.16 9.07
C ILE A 215 -18.05 -9.20 10.27
N LEU A 216 -18.46 -7.95 10.02
CA LEU A 216 -18.64 -6.93 11.06
C LEU A 216 -19.73 -7.32 12.07
N ASP A 217 -20.80 -7.96 11.62
CA ASP A 217 -21.88 -8.42 12.50
C ASP A 217 -21.41 -9.53 13.45
N HIS A 218 -20.58 -10.47 12.97
CA HIS A 218 -20.00 -11.55 13.79
C HIS A 218 -18.86 -11.08 14.72
N THR A 219 -18.25 -9.94 14.41
CA THR A 219 -17.16 -9.33 15.17
C THR A 219 -17.59 -8.03 15.87
N LYS A 220 -18.90 -7.83 16.04
CA LYS A 220 -19.45 -6.59 16.58
C LYS A 220 -18.87 -6.23 17.95
N GLY A 221 -18.40 -4.99 18.07
CA GLY A 221 -17.79 -4.47 19.30
C GLY A 221 -16.37 -4.99 19.56
N LYS A 222 -15.75 -5.63 18.57
CA LYS A 222 -14.37 -6.12 18.61
C LYS A 222 -13.50 -5.38 17.59
N GLN A 223 -12.21 -5.35 17.84
CA GLN A 223 -11.21 -4.83 16.92
C GLN A 223 -10.74 -5.96 16.03
N LEU A 224 -10.62 -5.70 14.73
CA LEU A 224 -10.50 -6.75 13.74
C LEU A 224 -9.25 -6.58 12.89
N ILE A 225 -8.52 -7.66 12.69
CA ILE A 225 -7.51 -7.79 11.65
C ILE A 225 -8.03 -8.78 10.61
N VAL A 226 -8.15 -8.31 9.37
CA VAL A 226 -8.56 -9.13 8.22
C VAL A 226 -7.34 -9.40 7.34
N PHE A 227 -7.03 -10.67 7.11
CA PHE A 227 -6.04 -11.07 6.12
C PHE A 227 -6.72 -11.49 4.82
N HIS A 228 -6.39 -10.83 3.70
CA HIS A 228 -6.88 -11.15 2.37
C HIS A 228 -5.73 -11.71 1.53
N ALA A 229 -5.62 -13.04 1.47
CA ALA A 229 -4.63 -13.72 0.64
C ALA A 229 -5.14 -13.79 -0.80
N GLN A 230 -4.30 -13.52 -1.79
CA GLN A 230 -4.73 -13.36 -3.18
C GLN A 230 -3.77 -14.02 -4.15
N LEU A 231 -4.33 -14.57 -5.23
CA LEU A 231 -3.71 -14.74 -6.53
C LEU A 231 -4.66 -14.07 -7.54
N ASN A 232 -4.46 -12.77 -7.77
CA ASN A 232 -5.38 -11.98 -8.58
C ASN A 232 -4.61 -11.05 -9.55
N PRO A 233 -4.85 -11.13 -10.88
CA PRO A 233 -4.22 -10.22 -11.83
C PRO A 233 -4.81 -8.79 -11.77
N GLU A 234 -6.01 -8.62 -11.20
CA GLU A 234 -6.74 -7.36 -11.10
C GLU A 234 -7.19 -7.09 -9.65
N PRO A 235 -6.25 -6.95 -8.68
CA PRO A 235 -6.57 -6.75 -7.26
C PRO A 235 -7.21 -5.38 -6.97
N ARG A 236 -7.05 -4.44 -7.91
CA ARG A 236 -7.72 -3.13 -7.93
C ARG A 236 -9.02 -3.15 -8.75
N HIS A 237 -9.58 -4.29 -9.13
CA HIS A 237 -10.93 -4.29 -9.72
C HIS A 237 -11.96 -3.73 -8.72
N SER A 238 -13.00 -3.05 -9.21
CA SER A 238 -13.96 -2.30 -8.39
C SER A 238 -14.64 -3.15 -7.32
N ASP A 239 -14.88 -4.43 -7.60
CA ASP A 239 -15.52 -5.33 -6.61
C ASP A 239 -14.61 -5.63 -5.41
N PHE A 240 -13.30 -5.80 -5.63
CA PHE A 240 -12.34 -5.99 -4.53
C PHE A 240 -12.13 -4.68 -3.76
N GLN A 241 -12.11 -3.54 -4.46
CA GLN A 241 -12.09 -2.23 -3.81
C GLN A 241 -13.35 -2.01 -2.96
N LEU A 242 -14.52 -2.40 -3.46
CA LEU A 242 -15.77 -2.32 -2.72
C LEU A 242 -15.72 -3.15 -1.44
N PHE A 243 -15.21 -4.39 -1.51
CA PHE A 243 -15.00 -5.22 -0.34
C PHE A 243 -14.11 -4.53 0.70
N ARG A 244 -12.94 -4.01 0.29
CA ARG A 244 -12.00 -3.31 1.19
C ARG A 244 -12.61 -2.03 1.78
N SER A 245 -13.17 -1.17 0.94
CA SER A 245 -13.76 0.11 1.34
C SER A 245 -14.99 -0.06 2.22
N SER A 246 -15.71 -1.18 2.13
CA SER A 246 -16.85 -1.50 3.01
C SER A 246 -16.45 -1.64 4.49
N PHE A 247 -15.17 -1.86 4.79
CA PHE A 247 -14.67 -1.82 6.17
C PHE A 247 -14.40 -0.39 6.68
N PHE A 248 -14.25 0.59 5.77
CA PHE A 248 -13.72 1.93 6.07
C PHE A 248 -14.70 3.03 5.61
N ASP A 249 -15.93 3.03 6.15
CA ASP A 249 -16.87 4.14 5.91
C ASP A 249 -16.53 5.40 6.74
N LEU A 250 -17.28 6.50 6.60
CA LEU A 250 -17.03 7.75 7.33
C LEU A 250 -17.20 7.63 8.87
N ASN A 251 -18.06 6.74 9.36
CA ASN A 251 -18.49 6.65 10.76
C ASN A 251 -17.93 5.43 11.53
N ALA A 252 -17.39 4.44 10.84
CA ALA A 252 -16.92 3.14 11.37
C ALA A 252 -15.47 2.86 10.96
N GLY A 253 -14.97 1.64 11.17
CA GLY A 253 -13.70 1.19 10.57
C GLY A 253 -12.40 1.63 11.23
N ARG A 254 -12.42 2.45 12.30
CA ARG A 254 -11.20 2.85 13.03
C ARG A 254 -10.50 1.69 13.75
N ASP A 255 -11.28 0.67 14.05
CA ASP A 255 -10.88 -0.50 14.83
C ASP A 255 -10.42 -1.67 13.94
N ILE A 256 -10.33 -1.44 12.62
CA ILE A 256 -10.10 -2.47 11.62
C ILE A 256 -8.76 -2.25 10.94
N ARG A 257 -8.00 -3.32 10.80
CA ARG A 257 -6.82 -3.41 9.92
C ARG A 257 -7.12 -4.45 8.87
N LEU A 258 -6.74 -4.16 7.63
CA LEU A 258 -6.80 -5.14 6.55
C LEU A 258 -5.40 -5.28 5.95
N ILE A 259 -4.96 -6.52 5.74
CA ILE A 259 -3.72 -6.84 5.05
C ILE A 259 -4.10 -7.60 3.79
N SER A 260 -3.82 -7.05 2.61
CA SER A 260 -3.85 -7.80 1.35
C SER A 260 -2.45 -8.30 1.02
N LEU A 261 -2.36 -9.55 0.56
CA LEU A 261 -1.12 -10.13 0.09
C LEU A 261 -1.38 -10.91 -1.19
N ASN A 262 -0.79 -10.44 -2.28
CA ASN A 262 -0.90 -11.02 -3.60
C ASN A 262 0.48 -11.50 -4.09
N TRP A 263 0.52 -12.12 -5.26
CA TRP A 263 1.77 -12.45 -5.96
C TRP A 263 2.45 -11.21 -6.52
N ALA A 264 3.78 -11.25 -6.62
CA ALA A 264 4.61 -10.18 -7.17
C ALA A 264 4.42 -10.00 -8.68
N GLU A 265 4.80 -8.82 -9.18
CA GLU A 265 4.86 -8.54 -10.61
C GLU A 265 5.77 -9.54 -11.33
N GLY A 266 5.36 -9.97 -12.52
CA GLY A 266 6.10 -10.92 -13.35
C GLY A 266 5.73 -12.38 -13.09
N THR A 267 4.84 -12.63 -12.12
CA THR A 267 4.19 -13.93 -11.97
C THR A 267 3.38 -14.25 -13.23
N LYS A 268 3.43 -15.51 -13.67
CA LYS A 268 2.74 -15.94 -14.88
C LYS A 268 2.10 -17.31 -14.68
N ILE A 269 0.82 -17.42 -15.00
CA ILE A 269 0.08 -18.68 -14.96
C ILE A 269 -0.48 -18.93 -16.34
N ASP A 270 -0.02 -20.00 -16.98
CA ASP A 270 -0.29 -20.31 -18.39
C ASP A 270 -0.03 -19.09 -19.30
N ASN A 271 -1.09 -18.41 -19.76
CA ASN A 271 -1.03 -17.21 -20.60
C ASN A 271 -1.39 -15.92 -19.87
N GLN A 272 -1.74 -15.97 -18.58
CA GLN A 272 -2.08 -14.82 -17.77
C GLN A 272 -0.83 -14.27 -17.08
N MET A 273 -0.49 -13.01 -17.39
CA MET A 273 0.57 -12.27 -16.72
C MET A 273 -0.02 -11.48 -15.55
N PHE A 274 0.67 -11.48 -14.41
CA PHE A 274 0.30 -10.70 -13.24
C PHE A 274 1.22 -9.49 -13.17
N SER A 275 0.68 -8.33 -13.55
CA SER A 275 1.41 -7.05 -13.58
C SER A 275 1.02 -6.10 -12.44
N LYS A 276 0.03 -6.51 -11.61
CA LYS A 276 -0.54 -5.74 -10.52
C LYS A 276 -0.48 -6.54 -9.23
N PRO A 277 0.62 -6.45 -8.45
CA PRO A 277 0.73 -7.15 -7.18
C PRO A 277 -0.22 -6.55 -6.14
N TRP A 278 -0.09 -5.25 -5.83
CA TRP A 278 -1.00 -4.53 -4.91
C TRP A 278 -1.19 -5.18 -3.52
N SER A 279 -0.13 -5.76 -2.97
CA SER A 279 -0.11 -6.17 -1.55
C SER A 279 0.00 -4.94 -0.66
N ALA A 280 -0.92 -4.76 0.28
CA ALA A 280 -1.00 -3.53 1.06
C ALA A 280 -1.57 -3.75 2.46
N PHE A 281 -1.21 -2.83 3.36
CA PHE A 281 -1.86 -2.67 4.65
C PHE A 281 -2.82 -1.48 4.60
N TYR A 282 -4.03 -1.66 5.12
CA TYR A 282 -5.10 -0.67 5.11
C TYR A 282 -5.54 -0.35 6.52
N LYS A 283 -5.71 0.94 6.79
CA LYS A 283 -6.39 1.43 7.99
C LYS A 283 -7.16 2.70 7.68
N LYS A 284 -8.08 3.07 8.56
CA LYS A 284 -8.78 4.35 8.45
C LYS A 284 -7.88 5.51 8.88
N SER A 285 -7.80 6.53 8.02
CA SER A 285 -7.18 7.81 8.33
C SER A 285 -8.00 8.60 9.36
N TYR A 286 -7.31 9.27 10.28
CA TYR A 286 -7.94 10.23 11.17
C TYR A 286 -8.22 11.55 10.44
N ARG A 287 -9.46 11.74 10.00
CA ARG A 287 -9.94 12.96 9.31
C ARG A 287 -9.16 13.30 8.04
N GLY A 288 -8.64 12.30 7.33
CA GLY A 288 -7.85 12.50 6.10
C GLY A 288 -6.45 13.06 6.37
N GLN A 289 -5.97 13.01 7.62
CA GLN A 289 -4.59 13.35 7.93
C GLN A 289 -3.64 12.32 7.33
N VAL A 290 -2.55 12.83 6.76
CA VAL A 290 -1.44 12.04 6.26
C VAL A 290 -0.49 11.74 7.44
N PRO A 291 0.07 10.52 7.55
CA PRO A 291 1.06 10.14 8.56
C PRO A 291 2.31 11.01 8.51
N GLU A 292 3.08 11.08 9.59
CA GLU A 292 4.27 11.93 9.64
C GLU A 292 5.33 11.58 8.58
N GLN A 293 6.11 12.59 8.14
CA GLN A 293 7.16 12.41 7.14
C GLN A 293 8.18 11.34 7.55
N GLU A 294 8.56 11.27 8.82
CA GLU A 294 9.56 10.31 9.32
C GLU A 294 9.09 8.87 9.11
N LEU A 295 7.83 8.57 9.43
CA LEU A 295 7.24 7.25 9.21
C LEU A 295 7.22 6.89 7.73
N ARG A 296 6.77 7.83 6.87
CA ARG A 296 6.73 7.60 5.43
C ARG A 296 8.13 7.37 4.86
N ALA A 297 9.13 8.16 5.26
CA ALA A 297 10.50 8.01 4.82
C ALA A 297 11.10 6.66 5.25
N ARG A 298 10.93 6.30 6.53
CA ARG A 298 11.38 5.00 7.07
C ARG A 298 10.81 3.82 6.31
N ASN A 299 9.51 3.85 6.02
CA ASN A 299 8.81 2.78 5.31
C ASN A 299 9.22 2.74 3.83
N HIS A 300 9.40 3.91 3.20
CA HIS A 300 9.80 4.05 1.80
C HIS A 300 11.12 3.34 1.53
N ASP A 301 12.15 3.59 2.34
CA ASP A 301 13.48 2.98 2.20
C ASP A 301 13.47 1.45 2.36
N ARG A 302 12.33 0.89 2.77
CA ARG A 302 12.09 -0.55 2.99
C ARG A 302 10.94 -1.06 2.12
N GLY A 303 10.71 -0.45 0.96
CA GLY A 303 9.75 -0.93 -0.04
C GLY A 303 8.30 -0.91 0.45
N THR A 304 7.93 0.00 1.34
CA THR A 304 6.54 0.25 1.73
C THR A 304 6.20 1.70 1.51
N TYR A 305 5.24 1.94 0.63
CA TYR A 305 4.90 3.27 0.14
C TYR A 305 3.50 3.65 0.61
N TYR A 306 3.27 4.95 0.78
CA TYR A 306 2.01 5.49 1.26
C TYR A 306 1.16 6.06 0.12
N THR A 307 -0.14 5.86 0.22
CA THR A 307 -1.15 6.67 -0.46
C THR A 307 -2.43 6.79 0.38
N LEU A 308 -3.19 7.86 0.20
CA LEU A 308 -4.51 8.09 0.78
C LEU A 308 -5.58 7.88 -0.29
N HIS A 309 -6.57 7.05 0.00
CA HIS A 309 -7.77 6.90 -0.83
C HIS A 309 -8.99 7.27 0.01
N HIS A 310 -9.56 8.45 -0.26
CA HIS A 310 -10.59 9.06 0.58
C HIS A 310 -10.19 9.18 2.06
N TYR A 311 -10.73 8.31 2.93
CA TYR A 311 -10.41 8.24 4.35
C TYR A 311 -9.64 6.98 4.72
N THR A 312 -9.07 6.28 3.75
CA THR A 312 -8.33 5.02 3.93
C THR A 312 -6.86 5.25 3.62
N GLU A 313 -6.02 5.04 4.61
CA GLU A 313 -4.58 4.96 4.41
C GLU A 313 -4.25 3.60 3.80
N ILE A 314 -3.48 3.62 2.72
CA ILE A 314 -3.01 2.44 2.02
C ILE A 314 -1.49 2.46 2.02
N TRP A 315 -0.90 1.48 2.70
CA TRP A 315 0.53 1.26 2.76
C TRP A 315 0.88 0.08 1.85
N TYR A 316 1.10 0.37 0.57
CA TYR A 316 1.34 -0.64 -0.46
C TYR A 316 2.81 -1.05 -0.51
N SER A 317 3.04 -2.31 -0.87
CA SER A 317 4.37 -2.91 -0.93
C SER A 317 5.02 -2.66 -2.29
N ASP A 318 6.34 -2.79 -2.32
CA ASP A 318 7.09 -2.95 -3.56
C ASP A 318 6.50 -4.06 -4.43
N ARG A 319 6.63 -3.89 -5.73
CA ARG A 319 5.98 -4.76 -6.70
C ARG A 319 6.77 -6.04 -6.98
N GLU A 320 8.07 -6.04 -6.68
CA GLU A 320 8.94 -7.19 -6.87
C GLU A 320 8.72 -8.25 -5.80
N GLU A 321 9.28 -9.45 -6.02
CA GLU A 321 9.28 -10.50 -5.01
C GLU A 321 10.13 -10.09 -3.80
N HIS A 322 9.55 -10.25 -2.61
CA HIS A 322 10.24 -9.94 -1.37
C HIS A 322 9.59 -10.62 -0.16
N CYS A 323 10.36 -10.73 0.92
CA CYS A 323 9.78 -10.87 2.25
C CYS A 323 9.79 -9.51 2.96
N LYS A 324 8.79 -9.24 3.80
CA LYS A 324 8.69 -7.99 4.54
C LYS A 324 8.35 -8.24 5.99
N ARG A 325 9.10 -7.61 6.89
CA ARG A 325 8.82 -7.61 8.33
C ARG A 325 8.39 -6.22 8.79
N PHE A 326 7.22 -6.12 9.40
CA PHE A 326 6.65 -4.86 9.86
C PHE A 326 5.79 -5.05 11.10
N ASP A 327 5.70 -4.00 11.90
CA ASP A 327 4.85 -3.99 13.08
C ASP A 327 3.52 -3.29 12.75
N ILE A 328 2.43 -3.86 13.27
CA ILE A 328 1.13 -3.23 13.33
C ILE A 328 0.64 -3.19 14.77
N ASN A 329 -0.13 -2.16 15.09
CA ASN A 329 -0.76 -2.03 16.37
C ASN A 329 -2.07 -2.82 16.41
N LYS A 330 -2.33 -3.36 17.59
CA LYS A 330 -3.62 -3.95 17.94
C LYS A 330 -4.66 -2.85 18.07
N GLY A 331 -5.90 -3.16 17.74
CA GLY A 331 -6.96 -2.14 17.87
C GLY A 331 -7.29 -1.79 19.30
N PHE A 332 -7.24 -2.77 20.20
CA PHE A 332 -7.41 -2.54 21.62
C PHE A 332 -6.12 -2.87 22.38
N GLN A 333 -5.72 -1.94 23.25
CA GLN A 333 -4.56 -2.02 24.13
C GLN A 333 -4.99 -1.62 25.55
N TRP A 334 -4.73 -2.48 26.55
CA TRP A 334 -5.08 -2.20 27.94
C TRP A 334 -4.40 -0.94 28.48
N GLY A 335 -5.16 -0.08 29.19
CA GLY A 335 -4.63 1.14 29.81
C GLY A 335 -4.56 2.37 28.90
N ALA A 336 -4.77 2.21 27.59
CA ALA A 336 -5.04 3.33 26.70
C ALA A 336 -6.48 3.79 26.92
N SER A 337 -6.68 5.04 27.35
CA SER A 337 -8.00 5.65 27.55
C SER A 337 -8.80 5.84 26.24
N TYR A 338 -8.23 5.45 25.10
CA TYR A 338 -8.83 5.38 23.77
C TYR A 338 -8.35 4.08 23.09
N PRO A 339 -9.11 3.47 22.16
CA PRO A 339 -8.54 2.49 21.24
C PRO A 339 -7.26 3.10 20.64
N ALA A 340 -6.20 2.31 20.52
CA ALA A 340 -4.90 2.81 20.09
C ALA A 340 -4.97 3.29 18.64
N ILE A 341 -5.43 4.54 18.44
CA ILE A 341 -5.33 5.32 17.22
C ILE A 341 -3.87 5.75 17.14
N THR A 342 -2.99 4.78 16.96
CA THR A 342 -1.58 5.03 16.73
C THR A 342 -1.50 5.42 15.27
N HIS A 343 -1.29 6.72 15.04
CA HIS A 343 -1.08 7.27 13.70
C HIS A 343 0.11 6.59 13.00
N ASP A 344 1.01 6.00 13.79
CA ASP A 344 2.29 5.49 13.32
C ASP A 344 2.31 3.97 13.11
N GLU A 345 1.41 3.48 12.25
CA GLU A 345 1.42 2.10 11.76
C GLU A 345 1.08 2.06 10.25
N PRO A 346 1.64 1.11 9.48
CA PRO A 346 2.60 0.09 9.89
C PRO A 346 4.01 0.67 10.02
N ILE A 347 4.87 0.01 10.80
CA ILE A 347 6.30 0.34 10.87
C ILE A 347 7.08 -0.78 10.19
N THR A 348 7.58 -0.54 8.99
CA THR A 348 8.42 -1.51 8.29
C THR A 348 9.82 -1.51 8.90
N HIS A 349 10.29 -2.70 9.29
CA HIS A 349 11.62 -2.90 9.86
C HIS A 349 12.60 -3.40 8.82
N ASP A 350 12.19 -4.41 8.05
CA ASP A 350 13.06 -5.07 7.09
C ASP A 350 12.32 -5.35 5.79
N TYR A 351 13.09 -5.22 4.70
CA TYR A 351 12.75 -5.65 3.36
C TYR A 351 13.81 -6.65 2.92
N PHE A 352 13.40 -7.88 2.60
CA PHE A 352 14.33 -8.94 2.28
C PHE A 352 14.24 -9.33 0.81
N LEU A 353 15.41 -9.42 0.17
CA LEU A 353 15.55 -10.03 -1.15
C LEU A 353 16.19 -11.41 -1.00
N TYR A 354 15.78 -12.34 -1.86
CA TYR A 354 16.37 -13.68 -1.87
C TYR A 354 17.76 -13.63 -2.50
N SER A 355 18.77 -14.16 -1.80
CA SER A 355 20.10 -14.42 -2.32
C SER A 355 20.20 -15.89 -2.73
N PRO A 356 20.18 -16.24 -4.03
CA PRO A 356 20.37 -17.62 -4.47
C PRO A 356 21.74 -18.17 -4.08
N ALA A 357 22.77 -17.33 -4.05
CA ALA A 357 24.13 -17.71 -3.69
C ALA A 357 24.23 -18.17 -2.23
N ASP A 358 23.54 -17.46 -1.33
CA ASP A 358 23.54 -17.78 0.11
C ASP A 358 22.35 -18.67 0.50
N SER A 359 21.48 -19.01 -0.46
CA SER A 359 20.19 -19.68 -0.23
C SER A 359 19.46 -19.12 0.99
N SER A 360 19.29 -17.79 1.05
CA SER A 360 18.66 -17.14 2.21
C SER A 360 18.08 -15.77 1.84
N TRP A 361 17.12 -15.31 2.64
CA TRP A 361 16.55 -13.97 2.57
C TRP A 361 17.47 -12.98 3.28
N LYS A 362 17.90 -11.92 2.59
CA LYS A 362 18.84 -10.92 3.11
C LYS A 362 18.17 -9.55 3.22
N PRO A 363 18.30 -8.85 4.36
CA PRO A 363 17.76 -7.51 4.51
C PRO A 363 18.52 -6.55 3.59
N VAL A 364 17.78 -5.69 2.87
CA VAL A 364 18.33 -4.64 2.02
C VAL A 364 17.53 -3.35 2.17
N LEU A 365 18.13 -2.23 1.80
CA LEU A 365 17.41 -0.98 1.58
C LEU A 365 17.00 -0.90 0.10
N LYS A 366 15.84 -0.33 -0.19
CA LYS A 366 15.35 -0.18 -1.56
C LYS A 366 15.92 1.11 -2.18
N GLU A 367 16.50 0.98 -3.37
CA GLU A 367 16.83 2.13 -4.21
C GLU A 367 15.58 2.60 -4.98
N ASN A 368 15.22 3.87 -4.85
CA ASN A 368 13.91 4.38 -5.26
C ASN A 368 13.85 4.95 -6.68
N HIS A 369 14.92 4.79 -7.47
CA HIS A 369 15.00 5.42 -8.78
C HIS A 369 14.69 4.42 -9.89
N HIS A 370 13.53 4.58 -10.52
CA HIS A 370 13.22 3.86 -11.76
C HIS A 370 14.06 4.46 -12.91
N PRO A 371 15.06 3.75 -13.47
CA PRO A 371 16.04 4.36 -14.39
C PRO A 371 15.38 5.04 -15.59
N SER A 372 14.38 4.39 -16.19
CA SER A 372 13.68 4.96 -17.36
C SER A 372 12.91 6.26 -17.11
N LEU A 373 12.47 6.52 -15.87
CA LEU A 373 11.81 7.79 -15.53
C LEU A 373 12.84 8.87 -15.21
N VAL A 374 13.94 8.49 -14.56
CA VAL A 374 15.09 9.38 -14.34
C VAL A 374 15.66 9.85 -15.68
N GLU A 375 15.90 8.95 -16.64
CA GLU A 375 16.40 9.29 -17.97
C GLU A 375 15.49 10.31 -18.70
N LEU A 376 14.18 10.24 -18.50
CA LEU A 376 13.25 11.20 -19.11
C LEU A 376 13.43 12.62 -18.54
N ILE A 377 13.83 12.71 -17.26
CA ILE A 377 13.93 13.95 -16.48
C ILE A 377 15.35 14.55 -16.54
N ASP A 378 16.39 13.72 -16.45
CA ASP A 378 17.83 14.05 -16.33
C ASP A 378 18.41 14.79 -17.55
N SER A 379 17.63 14.95 -18.62
CA SER A 379 18.08 15.55 -19.89
C SER A 379 18.18 17.09 -19.88
N HIS A 380 18.18 17.75 -18.72
CA HIS A 380 17.92 19.19 -18.64
C HIS A 380 19.01 20.04 -17.98
N GLY A 381 20.02 19.42 -17.36
CA GLY A 381 21.19 20.09 -16.79
C GLY A 381 20.96 20.59 -15.36
N SER A 382 22.05 20.91 -14.68
CA SER A 382 22.13 21.10 -13.22
C SER A 382 21.10 22.07 -12.62
N ASP A 383 20.65 23.06 -13.38
CA ASP A 383 19.66 24.04 -12.93
C ASP A 383 18.25 23.44 -12.75
N TYR A 384 18.01 22.22 -13.24
CA TYR A 384 16.71 21.53 -13.26
C TYR A 384 16.72 20.15 -12.59
N ASP A 385 17.86 19.71 -12.05
CA ASP A 385 18.06 18.34 -11.55
C ASP A 385 17.63 18.17 -10.08
N PHE A 386 17.13 19.23 -9.42
CA PHE A 386 16.68 19.20 -8.02
C PHE A 386 15.88 17.94 -7.63
N PRO A 387 14.79 17.56 -8.33
CA PRO A 387 13.97 16.41 -7.90
C PRO A 387 14.69 15.05 -7.96
N LEU A 388 15.82 14.94 -8.69
CA LEU A 388 16.56 13.69 -8.84
C LEU A 388 17.47 13.39 -7.64
N GLY A 389 18.04 14.43 -7.03
CA GLY A 389 18.89 14.31 -5.84
C GLY A 389 18.16 14.58 -4.52
N ALA A 390 16.87 14.91 -4.57
CA ALA A 390 16.06 15.24 -3.40
C ALA A 390 15.61 13.98 -2.64
N SER A 391 15.25 14.16 -1.36
CA SER A 391 14.57 13.10 -0.61
C SER A 391 13.25 12.71 -1.30
N PRO A 392 12.73 11.49 -1.14
CA PRO A 392 11.47 11.12 -1.76
C PRO A 392 10.30 12.05 -1.40
N HIS A 393 10.30 12.54 -0.16
CA HIS A 393 9.32 13.52 0.32
C HIS A 393 9.42 14.86 -0.43
N ASP A 394 10.62 15.42 -0.53
CA ASP A 394 10.84 16.69 -1.22
C ASP A 394 10.58 16.57 -2.72
N SER A 395 10.91 15.41 -3.29
CA SER A 395 10.63 15.11 -4.69
C SER A 395 9.13 15.08 -4.96
N ASP A 396 8.35 14.37 -4.13
CA ASP A 396 6.88 14.38 -4.22
C ASP A 396 6.34 15.80 -4.02
N ALA A 397 6.76 16.52 -2.99
CA ALA A 397 6.28 17.89 -2.76
C ALA A 397 6.59 18.82 -3.94
N PHE A 398 7.77 18.68 -4.55
CA PHE A 398 8.18 19.44 -5.72
C PHE A 398 7.31 19.12 -6.95
N PHE A 399 7.06 17.85 -7.25
CA PHE A 399 6.15 17.49 -8.34
C PHE A 399 4.72 17.95 -8.07
N GLY A 400 4.27 17.84 -6.82
CA GLY A 400 3.01 18.41 -6.37
C GLY A 400 2.87 19.90 -6.71
N LEU A 401 3.94 20.68 -6.53
CA LEU A 401 3.98 22.09 -6.97
C LEU A 401 3.93 22.21 -8.49
N CYS A 402 4.71 21.43 -9.23
CA CYS A 402 4.74 21.48 -10.70
C CYS A 402 3.40 21.16 -11.35
N PHE A 403 2.54 20.36 -10.72
CA PHE A 403 1.22 20.00 -11.26
C PHE A 403 0.05 20.72 -10.58
N GLY A 404 0.34 21.62 -9.61
CA GLY A 404 -0.67 22.47 -8.97
C GLY A 404 -1.63 21.74 -8.02
N HIS A 405 -1.28 20.52 -7.60
CA HIS A 405 -2.07 19.70 -6.66
C HIS A 405 -1.37 19.51 -5.30
N PHE A 406 -0.15 20.06 -5.15
CA PHE A 406 0.68 20.00 -3.94
C PHE A 406 0.99 18.58 -3.48
N LEU A 407 1.69 18.45 -2.35
CA LEU A 407 2.09 17.15 -1.80
C LEU A 407 0.89 16.22 -1.58
N GLU A 408 -0.26 16.77 -1.16
CA GLU A 408 -1.45 15.98 -0.89
C GLU A 408 -1.94 15.23 -2.14
N GLY A 409 -1.82 15.85 -3.32
CA GLY A 409 -2.17 15.23 -4.59
C GLY A 409 -1.19 14.16 -5.06
N GLU A 410 0.08 14.20 -4.63
CA GLU A 410 1.02 13.10 -4.84
C GLU A 410 0.75 11.94 -3.88
N LEU A 411 0.39 12.25 -2.63
CA LEU A 411 0.12 11.24 -1.61
C LEU A 411 -1.30 10.67 -1.66
N SER A 412 -2.06 10.94 -2.73
CA SER A 412 -3.42 10.45 -2.92
C SER A 412 -3.53 9.54 -4.14
N ALA A 413 -4.33 8.49 -4.02
CA ALA A 413 -4.72 7.62 -5.12
C ALA A 413 -6.00 8.16 -5.78
N ASP A 414 -6.21 7.81 -7.05
CA ASP A 414 -7.50 8.05 -7.71
C ASP A 414 -8.57 7.04 -7.22
N ASP A 415 -9.81 7.20 -7.69
CA ASP A 415 -10.95 6.34 -7.32
C ASP A 415 -10.74 4.85 -7.67
N ASN A 416 -9.74 4.52 -8.50
CA ASN A 416 -9.37 3.15 -8.84
C ASN A 416 -8.15 2.67 -8.04
N GLU A 417 -7.87 3.30 -6.90
CA GLU A 417 -6.68 3.10 -6.08
C GLU A 417 -5.36 3.26 -6.86
N LEU A 418 -5.36 3.94 -8.01
CA LEU A 418 -4.17 4.07 -8.83
C LEU A 418 -3.26 5.19 -8.33
N VAL A 419 -1.96 4.91 -8.22
CA VAL A 419 -0.96 5.85 -7.70
C VAL A 419 -0.15 6.46 -8.84
N THR A 420 0.03 7.78 -8.81
CA THR A 420 0.78 8.51 -9.86
C THR A 420 2.03 9.22 -9.35
N ARG A 421 2.51 8.84 -8.15
CA ARG A 421 3.76 9.33 -7.56
C ARG A 421 4.92 9.07 -8.50
N LEU A 422 5.70 10.10 -8.77
CA LEU A 422 6.63 10.02 -9.91
C LEU A 422 7.73 8.99 -9.70
N PHE A 423 8.26 8.84 -8.48
CA PHE A 423 9.32 7.88 -8.18
C PHE A 423 8.84 6.61 -7.43
N SER A 424 7.65 6.62 -6.85
CA SER A 424 7.09 5.46 -6.11
C SER A 424 5.92 4.80 -6.85
N GLY A 425 6.22 3.94 -7.83
CA GLY A 425 5.18 3.22 -8.57
C GLY A 425 4.72 1.95 -7.87
N SER A 426 3.47 1.57 -8.09
CA SER A 426 2.88 0.32 -7.54
C SER A 426 2.76 -0.82 -8.56
N ASP A 427 2.52 -0.50 -9.83
CA ASP A 427 2.32 -1.47 -10.92
C ASP A 427 2.53 -0.86 -12.32
N GLN A 428 2.43 -1.69 -13.38
CA GLN A 428 2.61 -1.23 -14.77
C GLN A 428 1.57 -0.20 -15.23
N GLU A 429 0.33 -0.31 -14.74
CA GLU A 429 -0.73 0.64 -15.08
C GLU A 429 -0.39 2.03 -14.53
N SER A 430 0.12 2.06 -13.30
CA SER A 430 0.62 3.27 -12.65
C SER A 430 1.80 3.85 -13.43
N ASP A 431 2.70 3.01 -13.96
CA ASP A 431 3.83 3.45 -14.76
C ASP A 431 3.42 4.14 -16.06
N GLN A 432 2.33 3.72 -16.70
CA GLN A 432 1.81 4.39 -17.89
C GLN A 432 1.40 5.84 -17.56
N LYS A 433 0.66 6.06 -16.46
CA LYS A 433 0.30 7.42 -16.02
C LYS A 433 1.52 8.22 -15.57
N ARG A 434 2.47 7.59 -14.85
CA ARG A 434 3.73 8.23 -14.42
C ARG A 434 4.58 8.68 -15.60
N ARG A 435 4.65 7.91 -16.70
CA ARG A 435 5.34 8.31 -17.93
C ARG A 435 4.70 9.55 -18.56
N SER A 436 3.37 9.60 -18.67
CA SER A 436 2.66 10.79 -19.15
C SER A 436 2.93 12.02 -18.29
N LYS A 437 2.92 11.85 -16.96
CA LYS A 437 3.25 12.90 -15.99
C LYS A 437 4.70 13.39 -16.13
N ALA A 438 5.65 12.48 -16.33
CA ALA A 438 7.05 12.80 -16.59
C ALA A 438 7.23 13.58 -17.92
N ILE A 439 6.46 13.23 -18.97
CA ILE A 439 6.44 13.97 -20.24
C ILE A 439 5.89 15.40 -20.04
N GLN A 440 4.84 15.56 -19.24
CA GLN A 440 4.31 16.88 -18.88
C GLN A 440 5.35 17.71 -18.11
N TYR A 441 6.02 17.12 -17.13
CA TYR A 441 7.11 17.81 -16.43
C TYR A 441 8.23 18.25 -17.39
N LYS A 442 8.68 17.37 -18.29
CA LYS A 442 9.63 17.73 -19.35
C LYS A 442 9.13 18.90 -20.20
N LYS A 443 7.84 18.95 -20.49
CA LYS A 443 7.23 20.06 -21.22
C LYS A 443 7.25 21.36 -20.42
N LEU A 444 7.01 21.31 -19.11
CA LEU A 444 7.14 22.46 -18.21
C LEU A 444 8.57 23.03 -18.29
N ILE A 445 9.59 22.17 -18.20
CA ILE A 445 10.99 22.61 -18.32
C ILE A 445 11.26 23.30 -19.66
N GLN A 446 10.77 22.75 -20.75
CA GLN A 446 10.91 23.36 -22.07
C GLN A 446 10.25 24.74 -22.15
N LEU A 447 9.10 24.94 -21.51
CA LEU A 447 8.40 26.22 -21.49
C LEU A 447 9.14 27.24 -20.62
N ILE A 448 9.67 26.83 -19.46
CA ILE A 448 10.51 27.67 -18.60
C ILE A 448 11.77 28.13 -19.34
N LYS A 449 12.44 27.21 -20.06
CA LYS A 449 13.66 27.49 -20.85
C LYS A 449 13.46 28.47 -22.00
N LYS A 450 12.23 28.68 -22.47
CA LYS A 450 11.95 29.74 -23.47
C LYS A 450 12.06 31.13 -22.89
N GLN A 451 11.94 31.27 -21.57
CA GLN A 451 12.05 32.54 -20.84
C GLN A 451 11.03 33.61 -21.27
N GLU A 452 9.91 33.18 -21.85
CA GLU A 452 8.77 34.03 -22.20
C GLU A 452 7.92 34.28 -20.94
N PHE A 453 8.52 34.97 -19.95
CA PHE A 453 7.88 35.24 -18.66
C PHE A 453 7.08 36.55 -18.69
N PRO A 454 6.04 36.67 -17.85
CA PRO A 454 5.39 37.94 -17.58
C PRO A 454 6.41 39.01 -17.13
N PRO A 455 6.25 40.30 -17.49
CA PRO A 455 7.16 41.38 -17.11
C PRO A 455 7.47 41.44 -15.59
N GLU A 456 6.50 41.08 -14.76
CA GLU A 456 6.60 41.03 -13.29
C GLU A 456 7.66 40.03 -12.80
N LEU A 457 7.99 39.02 -13.62
CA LEU A 457 8.97 37.98 -13.33
C LEU A 457 10.26 38.12 -14.15
N GLY A 458 10.51 39.31 -14.71
CA GLY A 458 11.70 39.58 -15.53
C GLY A 458 13.04 39.32 -14.83
N ASN A 459 13.06 39.31 -13.49
CA ASN A 459 14.25 38.98 -12.70
C ASN A 459 14.67 37.49 -12.79
N LEU A 460 13.80 36.61 -13.32
CA LEU A 460 14.06 35.19 -13.54
C LEU A 460 14.61 34.89 -14.94
N ILE A 461 14.55 35.84 -15.87
CA ILE A 461 15.13 35.71 -17.21
C ILE A 461 16.65 35.51 -17.07
N ASP A 462 17.17 34.46 -17.70
CA ASP A 462 18.55 33.95 -17.62
C ASP A 462 19.08 33.69 -16.20
N ASN A 463 18.19 33.70 -15.20
CA ASN A 463 18.51 33.68 -13.78
C ASN A 463 17.46 32.87 -13.01
N HIS A 464 17.31 31.58 -13.35
CA HIS A 464 16.40 30.70 -12.64
C HIS A 464 16.98 29.30 -12.46
N ILE A 465 16.51 28.63 -11.41
CA ILE A 465 16.73 27.21 -11.10
C ILE A 465 15.44 26.63 -10.53
N LEU A 466 15.32 25.31 -10.60
CA LEU A 466 14.32 24.58 -9.84
C LEU A 466 14.82 24.25 -8.45
N TYR A 467 13.95 24.45 -7.47
CA TYR A 467 14.25 24.17 -6.08
C TYR A 467 12.96 24.09 -5.27
N LEU A 468 12.98 23.30 -4.20
CA LEU A 468 11.98 23.33 -3.13
C LEU A 468 12.67 23.68 -1.82
N ASP A 469 12.09 24.61 -1.06
CA ASP A 469 12.42 24.77 0.36
C ASP A 469 11.73 23.65 1.14
N SER A 470 12.51 22.63 1.56
CA SER A 470 12.01 21.44 2.25
C SER A 470 11.18 21.78 3.50
N ALA A 471 11.45 22.91 4.18
CA ALA A 471 10.67 23.33 5.34
C ALA A 471 9.19 23.59 4.98
N THR A 472 8.92 23.97 3.73
CA THR A 472 7.58 24.33 3.25
C THR A 472 6.79 23.19 2.61
N ALA A 473 7.41 22.01 2.47
CA ALA A 473 6.80 20.85 1.84
C ALA A 473 5.45 20.46 2.48
N GLU A 474 5.32 20.58 3.81
CA GLU A 474 4.11 20.27 4.59
C GLU A 474 3.41 21.50 5.19
N GLU A 475 3.96 22.71 5.05
CA GLU A 475 3.36 23.92 5.62
C GLU A 475 2.03 24.32 4.99
N LYS A 476 1.22 25.09 5.72
CA LYS A 476 -0.06 25.61 5.18
C LYS A 476 0.13 26.63 4.06
N ASN A 477 1.24 27.38 4.07
CA ASN A 477 1.53 28.42 3.10
C ASN A 477 2.73 27.99 2.25
N LYS A 478 2.47 27.33 1.13
CA LYS A 478 3.52 26.75 0.27
C LYS A 478 4.31 27.84 -0.47
N TYR A 479 5.58 27.55 -0.76
CA TYR A 479 6.44 28.42 -1.57
C TYR A 479 6.49 27.98 -3.04
N GLY A 480 7.10 28.81 -3.90
CA GLY A 480 7.27 28.52 -5.32
C GLY A 480 8.32 27.45 -5.58
N ASN A 481 8.35 26.93 -6.81
CA ASN A 481 9.30 25.91 -7.28
C ASN A 481 10.41 26.47 -8.20
N VAL A 482 10.38 27.78 -8.51
CA VAL A 482 11.39 28.47 -9.34
C VAL A 482 12.03 29.60 -8.53
N TYR A 483 13.37 29.59 -8.46
CA TYR A 483 14.16 30.55 -7.69
C TYR A 483 15.24 31.23 -8.55
N PRO A 484 15.67 32.45 -8.19
CA PRO A 484 16.83 33.08 -8.80
C PRO A 484 18.12 32.29 -8.56
N LYS A 485 18.89 31.98 -9.61
CA LYS A 485 20.11 31.17 -9.49
C LYS A 485 21.23 31.85 -8.71
N ASN A 486 21.27 33.18 -8.77
CA ASN A 486 22.31 33.99 -8.14
C ASN A 486 22.10 34.23 -6.63
N VAL A 487 21.09 33.61 -6.01
CA VAL A 487 20.79 33.73 -4.59
C VAL A 487 21.22 32.45 -3.88
N ALA A 488 22.10 32.60 -2.89
CA ALA A 488 22.58 31.49 -2.07
C ALA A 488 21.39 30.79 -1.38
N PRO A 489 21.41 29.45 -1.21
CA PRO A 489 20.27 28.71 -0.66
C PRO A 489 19.72 29.26 0.66
N ASP A 490 20.59 29.72 1.56
CA ASP A 490 20.29 30.33 2.86
C ASP A 490 19.67 31.74 2.78
N GLN A 491 19.73 32.37 1.61
CA GLN A 491 19.19 33.71 1.33
C GLN A 491 17.91 33.67 0.48
N ARG A 492 17.49 32.48 0.05
CA ARG A 492 16.24 32.31 -0.70
C ARG A 492 15.08 32.61 0.23
N SER A 493 14.15 33.42 -0.26
CA SER A 493 12.95 33.81 0.48
C SER A 493 11.70 33.59 -0.37
N PRO A 494 10.51 33.44 0.24
CA PRO A 494 9.26 33.32 -0.52
C PRO A 494 9.04 34.49 -1.49
N SER A 495 9.42 35.71 -1.10
CA SER A 495 9.38 36.91 -1.94
C SER A 495 10.35 36.90 -3.13
N SER A 496 11.25 35.93 -3.21
CA SER A 496 12.17 35.76 -4.34
C SER A 496 11.77 34.65 -5.29
N SER A 497 10.87 33.74 -4.88
CA SER A 497 10.43 32.58 -5.65
C SER A 497 9.22 32.86 -6.52
N ALA A 498 8.95 31.99 -7.49
CA ALA A 498 7.72 31.98 -8.27
C ALA A 498 7.23 30.53 -8.43
N LEU A 499 5.92 30.37 -8.63
CA LEU A 499 5.29 29.06 -8.83
C LEU A 499 4.98 28.87 -10.30
N PHE A 500 5.58 27.84 -10.90
CA PHE A 500 5.38 27.47 -12.29
C PHE A 500 4.71 26.10 -12.34
N ILE A 501 3.52 26.04 -12.93
CA ILE A 501 2.67 24.86 -13.01
C ILE A 501 2.48 24.46 -14.47
N ILE A 502 2.46 23.16 -14.74
CA ILE A 502 1.83 22.59 -15.93
C ILE A 502 0.53 21.91 -15.51
N SER A 503 -0.58 22.45 -15.99
CA SER A 503 -1.93 22.06 -15.59
C SER A 503 -2.51 21.00 -16.51
N GLY A 504 -3.35 20.14 -15.93
CA GLY A 504 -4.24 19.23 -16.67
C GLY A 504 -5.51 19.91 -17.20
N CYS A 505 -5.78 21.15 -16.81
CA CYS A 505 -6.89 21.94 -17.34
C CYS A 505 -6.72 22.15 -18.86
N THR A 506 -7.83 22.25 -19.56
CA THR A 506 -7.86 22.43 -21.02
C THR A 506 -8.57 23.70 -21.46
N THR A 507 -9.34 24.29 -20.54
CA THR A 507 -10.03 25.56 -20.78
C THR A 507 -9.50 26.65 -19.87
N ARG A 508 -9.73 27.89 -20.29
CA ARG A 508 -9.33 29.07 -19.52
C ARG A 508 -10.08 29.18 -18.19
N ASP A 509 -11.38 28.92 -18.19
CA ASP A 509 -12.22 29.00 -16.98
C ASP A 509 -11.73 28.01 -15.90
N GLU A 510 -11.37 26.78 -16.29
CA GLU A 510 -10.78 25.78 -15.37
C GLU A 510 -9.45 26.27 -14.77
N VAL A 511 -8.63 26.99 -15.54
CA VAL A 511 -7.36 27.55 -15.06
C VAL A 511 -7.60 28.71 -14.09
N GLU A 512 -8.61 29.54 -14.34
CA GLU A 512 -9.02 30.61 -13.41
C GLU A 512 -9.49 30.01 -12.06
N GLU A 513 -10.31 28.96 -12.10
CA GLU A 513 -10.70 28.22 -10.89
C GLU A 513 -9.49 27.61 -10.16
N GLN A 514 -8.52 27.08 -10.91
CA GLN A 514 -7.29 26.53 -10.33
C GLN A 514 -6.48 27.63 -9.62
N ILE A 515 -6.35 28.82 -10.20
CA ILE A 515 -5.69 29.98 -9.56
C ILE A 515 -6.36 30.31 -8.23
N ASP A 516 -7.70 30.37 -8.22
CA ASP A 516 -8.46 30.66 -7.00
C ASP A 516 -8.23 29.60 -5.92
N MET A 517 -8.12 28.33 -6.28
CA MET A 517 -7.76 27.25 -5.36
C MET A 517 -6.32 27.38 -4.84
N LEU A 518 -5.36 27.68 -5.72
CA LEU A 518 -3.95 27.84 -5.38
C LEU A 518 -3.75 29.02 -4.41
N SER A 519 -4.40 30.15 -4.67
CA SER A 519 -4.29 31.36 -3.82
C SER A 519 -4.68 31.12 -2.36
N LYS A 520 -5.52 30.12 -2.07
CA LYS A 520 -5.93 29.75 -0.70
C LYS A 520 -4.87 28.94 0.04
N LYS A 521 -3.91 28.33 -0.68
CA LYS A 521 -2.87 27.44 -0.16
C LYS A 521 -1.45 28.02 -0.26
N LEU A 522 -1.29 29.10 -1.02
CA LEU A 522 0.01 29.75 -1.21
C LEU A 522 0.26 30.84 -0.19
N HIS A 523 1.53 31.11 0.06
CA HIS A 523 1.91 32.29 0.82
C HIS A 523 1.43 33.57 0.10
N PRO A 524 0.88 34.59 0.79
CA PRO A 524 0.32 35.79 0.15
C PRO A 524 1.26 36.51 -0.82
N ASN A 525 2.57 36.50 -0.53
CA ASN A 525 3.61 37.08 -1.41
C ASN A 525 3.75 36.38 -2.77
N LEU A 526 3.15 35.20 -2.95
CA LEU A 526 3.17 34.44 -4.21
C LEU A 526 1.92 34.63 -5.06
N HIS A 527 0.87 35.28 -4.57
CA HIS A 527 -0.37 35.44 -5.33
C HIS A 527 -0.15 36.13 -6.68
N ASN A 528 0.85 37.02 -6.75
CA ASN A 528 1.23 37.71 -7.98
C ASN A 528 2.51 37.13 -8.60
N ARG A 529 2.76 35.83 -8.41
CA ARG A 529 3.95 35.13 -8.91
C ARG A 529 3.64 33.69 -9.29
N VAL A 530 2.41 33.42 -9.71
CA VAL A 530 1.97 32.11 -10.23
C VAL A 530 1.91 32.18 -11.75
N VAL A 531 2.49 31.19 -12.42
CA VAL A 531 2.43 31.00 -13.86
C VAL A 531 1.87 29.61 -14.11
N ILE A 532 0.75 29.53 -14.82
CA ILE A 532 0.15 28.25 -15.20
C ILE A 532 0.27 28.07 -16.70
N TYR A 533 0.88 26.96 -17.11
CA TYR A 533 0.83 26.49 -18.49
C TYR A 533 -0.25 25.43 -18.65
N TYR A 534 -1.11 25.57 -19.64
CA TYR A 534 -2.15 24.59 -19.95
C TYR A 534 -2.21 24.34 -21.46
N PHE A 535 -2.66 23.16 -21.88
CA PHE A 535 -2.82 22.85 -23.30
C PHE A 535 -4.21 23.29 -23.76
N SER A 536 -4.28 24.24 -24.70
CA SER A 536 -5.54 24.70 -25.28
C SER A 536 -5.88 23.84 -26.52
N PRO A 537 -7.00 23.10 -26.50
CA PRO A 537 -7.46 22.36 -27.68
C PRO A 537 -7.81 23.28 -28.86
N GLU A 538 -8.19 24.54 -28.59
CA GLU A 538 -8.55 25.51 -29.63
C GLU A 538 -7.35 25.98 -30.44
N THR A 539 -6.19 26.14 -29.79
CA THR A 539 -4.97 26.62 -30.42
C THR A 539 -3.93 25.52 -30.65
N GLU A 540 -4.24 24.28 -30.23
CA GLU A 540 -3.39 23.09 -30.30
C GLU A 540 -1.97 23.31 -29.74
N ARG A 541 -1.84 24.17 -28.72
CA ARG A 541 -0.56 24.51 -28.11
C ARG A 541 -0.70 24.77 -26.61
N TYR A 542 0.45 24.78 -25.94
CA TYR A 542 0.53 25.24 -24.55
C TYR A 542 0.46 26.75 -24.49
N GLU A 543 -0.44 27.26 -23.66
CA GLU A 543 -0.65 28.67 -23.40
C GLU A 543 -0.20 29.02 -21.98
N CYS A 544 0.24 30.27 -21.79
CA CYS A 544 0.65 30.79 -20.50
C CYS A 544 -0.50 31.63 -19.92
N PHE A 545 -1.03 31.22 -18.78
CA PHE A 545 -1.99 32.00 -18.01
C PHE A 545 -1.28 32.78 -16.91
N ALA A 546 -1.31 34.11 -17.03
CA ALA A 546 -0.66 35.04 -16.11
C ALA A 546 -1.47 36.34 -15.92
N GLU A 547 -2.74 36.35 -16.29
CA GLU A 547 -3.53 37.59 -16.31
C GLU A 547 -3.82 38.16 -14.91
N HIS A 548 -3.92 37.29 -13.90
CA HIS A 548 -4.06 37.69 -12.50
C HIS A 548 -2.85 38.52 -12.01
N LEU A 549 -1.67 38.38 -12.63
CA LEU A 549 -0.49 39.19 -12.33
C LEU A 549 -0.70 40.66 -12.70
N MET A 550 -1.47 40.92 -13.76
CA MET A 550 -1.74 42.26 -14.28
C MET A 550 -2.75 43.05 -13.43
N GLN A 551 -3.57 42.36 -12.65
CA GLN A 551 -4.64 42.97 -11.82
C GLN A 551 -4.10 43.72 -10.59
N THR A 552 -2.80 43.60 -10.28
CA THR A 552 -2.19 44.23 -9.09
C THR A 552 -1.40 45.50 -9.34
N ARG A 553 -1.51 46.10 -10.54
CA ARG A 553 -1.35 47.56 -10.66
C ARG A 553 -2.51 48.24 -9.92
N ILE A 554 -2.39 48.32 -8.60
CA ILE A 554 -2.96 49.44 -7.86
C ILE A 554 -2.22 50.66 -8.40
N ASP A 555 -2.82 51.33 -9.37
CA ASP A 555 -2.46 52.69 -9.72
C ASP A 555 -2.60 53.54 -8.45
N LYS A 556 -1.47 53.75 -7.77
CA LYS A 556 -1.25 54.67 -6.65
C LYS A 556 -2.06 54.38 -5.39
N ALA A 557 -1.31 54.01 -4.35
CA ALA A 557 -1.66 54.21 -2.96
C ALA A 557 -2.24 55.63 -2.72
N THR A 558 -3.55 55.73 -2.56
CA THR A 558 -4.23 56.92 -2.00
C THR A 558 -4.47 56.70 -0.50
N TYR A 559 -3.41 56.41 0.23
CA TYR A 559 -3.40 56.54 1.70
C TYR A 559 -2.08 57.20 2.15
N SER A 560 -1.79 58.36 1.60
CA SER A 560 -1.01 59.37 2.32
C SER A 560 -1.94 60.55 2.58
N LYS A 561 -2.61 60.55 3.73
CA LYS A 561 -3.16 61.79 4.27
C LYS A 561 -1.96 62.66 4.64
N PRO A 562 -1.80 63.87 4.06
CA PRO A 562 -0.72 64.77 4.46
C PRO A 562 -0.87 65.10 5.96
N LEU A 563 0.25 65.20 6.68
CA LEU A 563 0.27 65.52 8.11
C LEU A 563 -0.52 66.79 8.48
N SER A 564 -0.74 67.69 7.52
CA SER A 564 -1.58 68.89 7.66
C SER A 564 -3.07 68.61 7.83
N SER A 565 -3.52 67.37 7.62
CA SER A 565 -4.93 66.96 7.79
C SER A 565 -5.27 66.45 9.20
N ILE A 566 -4.30 66.40 10.10
CA ILE A 566 -4.52 66.13 11.53
C ILE A 566 -4.72 67.49 12.22
N LYS A 567 -5.99 67.88 12.46
CA LYS A 567 -6.32 68.99 13.35
C LYS A 567 -6.32 68.46 14.79
N GLY A 568 -5.58 69.14 15.67
CA GLY A 568 -5.66 68.98 17.13
C GLY A 568 -6.92 69.59 17.72
#